data_AF-A0A9D6YRV4-F1
#
_entry.id   AF-A0A9D6YRV4-F1
#
_cell.length_a   1.000
_cell.length_b   1.000
_cell.length_c   1.000
_cell.angle_alpha   90.00
_cell.angle_beta   90.00
_cell.angle_gamma   90.00
#
_symmetry.space_group_name_H-M   'P 1'
#
loop_
_entity.id
_entity.type
_entity.pdbx_description
1 polymer ?
#
loop_
_entity_poly.entity_id
_entity_poly.type
_entity_poly.pdbx_seq_one_letter_code
_entity_poly.pdbx_strand_id
1 'polypeptide(L)'
;ALLFLSGDGANRPETGDVAVVLPELLSYFSDRLRGAVIAPEAEERLHPRLHAYVSPSLVVMRGREPVGVMPKIWDWADYLAKIEGFLDPRAPVLAGPNRPQVEISFSAGA
;
A
#
# COMPACT_ATOMS: atom_id res chain seq x y z
N ALA A 1 -9.33 -3.69 -4.17
CA ALA A 1 -9.66 -2.36 -3.59
C ALA A 1 -8.38 -1.65 -3.24
N LEU A 2 -8.38 -0.32 -3.25
CA LEU A 2 -7.24 0.53 -2.91
C LEU A 2 -7.63 1.39 -1.70
N LEU A 3 -6.97 1.16 -0.58
CA LEU A 3 -7.23 1.87 0.68
C LEU A 3 -6.17 2.95 0.88
N PHE A 4 -6.60 4.16 1.22
CA PHE A 4 -5.71 5.25 1.55
C PHE A 4 -5.73 5.52 3.05
N LEU A 5 -4.55 5.46 3.66
CA LEU A 5 -4.29 5.85 5.04
C LEU A 5 -3.53 7.17 5.00
N SER A 6 -4.20 8.26 5.35
CA SER A 6 -3.62 9.60 5.32
C SER A 6 -2.68 9.84 6.51
N GLY A 7 -2.86 9.12 7.62
CA GLY A 7 -2.23 9.52 8.88
C GLY A 7 -2.80 10.83 9.41
N ASP A 8 -1.95 11.59 10.10
CA ASP A 8 -2.24 12.97 10.55
C ASP A 8 -2.22 13.96 9.36
N GLY A 9 -3.08 13.70 8.37
CA GLY A 9 -3.00 14.23 7.01
C GLY A 9 -3.05 15.75 6.85
N ALA A 10 -3.35 16.49 7.92
CA ALA A 10 -3.30 17.96 7.93
C ALA A 10 -1.87 18.51 8.01
N ASN A 11 -0.90 17.74 8.52
CA ASN A 11 0.43 18.25 8.87
C ASN A 11 1.56 17.82 7.91
N ARG A 12 1.25 17.06 6.85
CA ARG A 12 2.26 16.53 5.92
C ARG A 12 1.94 16.84 4.46
N PRO A 13 2.78 17.61 3.74
CA PRO A 13 2.54 17.97 2.34
C PRO A 13 2.40 16.74 1.43
N GLU A 14 3.20 15.70 1.69
CA GLU A 14 3.18 14.43 0.96
C GLU A 14 1.81 13.73 0.98
N THR A 15 1.01 13.95 2.03
CA THR A 15 -0.35 13.37 2.11
C THR A 15 -1.26 13.96 1.04
N GLY A 16 -1.11 15.26 0.76
CA GLY A 16 -1.85 15.94 -0.31
C GLY A 16 -1.50 15.35 -1.66
N ASP A 17 -0.22 15.11 -1.91
CA ASP A 17 0.26 14.52 -3.17
C ASP A 17 -0.35 13.12 -3.39
N VAL A 18 -0.29 12.25 -2.37
CA VAL A 18 -0.88 10.90 -2.47
C VAL A 18 -2.40 10.96 -2.61
N ALA A 19 -3.07 11.90 -1.93
CA ALA A 19 -4.52 12.08 -2.05
C ALA A 19 -4.95 12.50 -3.45
N VAL A 20 -4.13 13.28 -4.17
CA VAL A 20 -4.36 13.65 -5.58
C VAL A 20 -4.09 12.49 -6.52
N VAL A 21 -3.09 11.65 -6.22
CA VAL A 21 -2.78 10.46 -7.05
C VAL A 21 -3.86 9.38 -6.94
N LEU A 22 -4.53 9.25 -5.79
CA LEU A 22 -5.56 8.24 -5.57
C LEU A 22 -6.67 8.22 -6.66
N PRO A 23 -7.39 9.32 -6.96
CA PRO A 23 -8.42 9.31 -8.01
C PRO A 23 -7.85 8.98 -9.39
N GLU A 24 -6.62 9.40 -9.70
CA GLU A 24 -5.96 9.08 -10.97
C GLU A 24 -5.67 7.58 -11.10
N LEU A 25 -5.22 6.93 -10.02
CA LEU A 25 -5.04 5.47 -9.99
C LEU A 25 -6.37 4.73 -10.14
N LEU A 26 -7.43 5.21 -9.48
CA LEU A 26 -8.75 4.61 -9.60
C LEU A 26 -9.31 4.74 -11.02
N SER A 27 -9.07 5.88 -11.67
CA SER A 27 -9.42 6.12 -13.06
C SER A 27 -8.63 5.20 -14.01
N TYR A 28 -7.32 5.07 -13.82
CA TYR A 28 -6.47 4.21 -14.65
C TYR A 28 -6.86 2.73 -14.53
N PHE A 29 -7.11 2.25 -13.32
CA PHE A 29 -7.52 0.87 -13.03
C PHE A 29 -9.05 0.70 -12.95
N SER A 30 -9.79 1.51 -13.74
CA SER A 30 -11.25 1.45 -13.84
C SER A 30 -11.75 0.00 -13.93
N ASP A 31 -12.87 -0.28 -13.28
CA ASP A 31 -13.52 -1.60 -13.14
C ASP A 31 -12.76 -2.66 -12.32
N ARG A 32 -11.45 -2.51 -12.11
CA ARG A 32 -10.60 -3.47 -11.36
C ARG A 32 -10.36 -3.03 -9.93
N LEU A 33 -10.35 -1.72 -9.66
CA LEU A 33 -10.16 -1.16 -8.34
C LEU A 33 -11.36 -0.31 -7.88
N ARG A 34 -11.57 -0.32 -6.58
CA ARG A 34 -12.48 0.58 -5.86
C ARG A 34 -11.67 1.25 -4.77
N GLY A 35 -11.80 2.57 -4.65
CA GLY A 35 -11.09 3.37 -3.65
C GLY A 35 -11.86 3.47 -2.34
N ALA A 36 -11.13 3.59 -1.24
CA ALA A 36 -11.67 4.04 0.03
C ALA A 36 -10.61 4.81 0.80
N VAL A 37 -11.04 5.87 1.50
CA VAL A 37 -10.20 6.60 2.46
C VAL A 37 -10.53 6.06 3.85
N ILE A 38 -9.50 5.69 4.62
CA ILE A 38 -9.68 5.23 5.99
C ILE A 38 -9.78 6.44 6.90
N ALA A 39 -10.80 6.44 7.76
CA ALA A 39 -10.95 7.49 8.77
C ALA A 39 -9.78 7.42 9.78
N PRO A 40 -9.22 8.56 10.23
CA PRO A 40 -8.07 8.58 11.15
C PRO A 40 -8.26 7.71 12.40
N GLU A 41 -9.47 7.68 12.96
CA GLU A 41 -9.81 6.91 14.17
C GLU A 41 -9.82 5.39 13.93
N ALA A 42 -9.97 4.98 12.66
CA ALA A 42 -9.93 3.58 12.26
C ALA A 42 -8.52 3.11 11.87
N GLU A 43 -7.61 4.03 11.55
CA GLU A 43 -6.24 3.71 11.10
C GLU A 43 -5.48 2.88 12.16
N GLU A 44 -5.48 3.32 13.42
CA GLU A 44 -4.76 2.65 14.51
C GLU A 44 -5.20 1.18 14.68
N ARG A 45 -6.49 0.92 14.54
CA ARG A 45 -7.07 -0.44 14.62
C ARG A 45 -6.77 -1.28 13.40
N LEU A 46 -6.55 -0.65 12.25
CA LEU A 46 -6.34 -1.32 10.97
C LEU A 46 -4.86 -1.50 10.62
N HIS A 47 -3.93 -0.75 11.22
CA HIS A 47 -2.49 -0.88 10.97
C HIS A 47 -1.98 -2.33 11.04
N PRO A 48 -2.28 -3.13 12.09
CA PRO A 48 -1.77 -4.50 12.17
C PRO A 48 -2.32 -5.42 11.08
N ARG A 49 -3.56 -5.15 10.63
CA ARG A 49 -4.24 -5.94 9.59
C ARG A 49 -3.76 -5.57 8.20
N LEU A 50 -3.52 -4.28 7.96
CA LEU A 50 -3.13 -3.74 6.66
C LEU A 50 -1.61 -3.73 6.45
N HIS A 51 -0.83 -3.99 7.50
CA HIS A 51 0.63 -3.89 7.53
C HIS A 51 1.16 -2.51 7.12
N ALA A 52 0.35 -1.46 7.28
CA ALA A 52 0.68 -0.08 6.96
C ALA A 52 1.07 0.67 8.25
N TYR A 53 2.36 0.71 8.55
CA TYR A 53 2.91 1.36 9.76
C TYR A 53 3.51 2.75 9.50
N VAL A 54 3.52 3.17 8.23
CA VAL A 54 4.02 4.47 7.79
C VAL A 54 2.85 5.19 7.12
N SER A 55 2.69 6.49 7.38
CA SER A 55 1.65 7.31 6.74
C SER A 55 2.28 8.54 6.07
N PRO A 56 1.83 8.94 4.87
CA PRO A 56 0.71 8.36 4.11
C PRO A 56 1.04 6.99 3.50
N SER A 57 0.03 6.15 3.28
CA SER A 57 0.16 4.84 2.63
C SER A 57 -1.04 4.49 1.77
N LEU A 58 -0.78 3.81 0.66
CA LEU A 58 -1.78 3.12 -0.15
C LEU A 58 -1.67 1.61 0.03
N VAL A 59 -2.80 0.96 0.29
CA VAL A 59 -2.86 -0.50 0.50
C VAL A 59 -3.74 -1.13 -0.57
N VAL A 60 -3.18 -2.06 -1.32
CA VAL A 60 -3.92 -2.85 -2.31
C VAL A 60 -4.49 -4.08 -1.60
N MET A 61 -5.80 -4.26 -1.74
CA MET A 61 -6.57 -5.34 -1.13
C MET A 61 -7.15 -6.25 -2.21
N ARG A 62 -7.05 -7.56 -2.00
CA ARG A 62 -7.75 -8.58 -2.78
C ARG A 62 -8.74 -9.29 -1.86
N GLY A 63 -10.03 -9.01 -2.05
CA GLY A 63 -11.06 -9.43 -1.09
C GLY A 63 -10.83 -8.78 0.27
N ARG A 64 -10.57 -9.61 1.30
CA ARG A 64 -10.32 -9.17 2.68
C ARG A 64 -8.84 -9.15 3.07
N GLU A 65 -7.97 -9.54 2.14
CA GLU A 65 -6.53 -9.71 2.37
C GLU A 65 -5.73 -8.56 1.74
N PRO A 66 -4.76 -7.96 2.46
CA PRO A 66 -3.79 -7.06 1.85
C PRO A 66 -2.86 -7.88 0.94
N VAL A 67 -2.56 -7.33 -0.24
CA VAL A 67 -1.60 -7.90 -1.20
C VAL A 67 -0.37 -7.01 -1.39
N GLY A 68 -0.49 -5.72 -1.05
CA GLY A 68 0.59 -4.74 -1.20
C GLY A 68 0.38 -3.53 -0.31
N VAL A 69 1.47 -2.97 0.22
CA VAL A 69 1.52 -1.67 0.88
C VAL A 69 2.53 -0.80 0.14
N MET A 70 2.11 0.41 -0.20
CA MET A 70 2.91 1.42 -0.89
C MET A 70 2.94 2.66 0.02
N PRO A 71 3.92 2.74 0.93
CA PRO A 71 4.07 3.88 1.83
C PRO A 71 4.69 5.05 1.08
N LYS A 72 4.40 6.29 1.50
CA LYS A 72 4.96 7.52 0.90
C LYS A 72 4.52 7.74 -0.54
N ILE A 73 4.96 8.85 -1.13
CA ILE A 73 4.76 9.15 -2.55
C ILE A 73 5.76 8.36 -3.41
N TRP A 74 5.29 7.85 -4.54
CA TRP A 74 6.07 7.10 -5.53
C TRP A 74 5.92 7.75 -6.89
N ASP A 75 6.84 7.44 -7.80
CA ASP A 75 6.70 7.80 -9.20
C ASP A 75 5.51 7.08 -9.85
N TRP A 76 4.88 7.75 -10.81
CA TRP A 76 3.68 7.25 -11.48
C TRP A 76 3.88 5.85 -12.09
N ALA A 77 5.00 5.63 -12.80
CA ALA A 77 5.30 4.35 -13.42
C ALA A 77 5.43 3.21 -12.39
N ASP A 78 5.96 3.50 -11.20
CA ASP A 78 6.12 2.51 -10.15
C ASP A 78 4.78 2.13 -9.53
N TYR A 79 3.87 3.10 -9.32
CA TYR A 79 2.52 2.79 -8.87
C TYR A 79 1.82 1.82 -9.84
N LEU A 80 1.90 2.11 -11.15
CA LEU A 80 1.27 1.26 -12.16
C LEU A 80 1.85 -0.15 -12.13
N ALA A 81 3.17 -0.28 -12.23
CA ALA A 81 3.84 -1.57 -12.26
C ALA A 81 3.57 -2.41 -11.00
N LYS A 82 3.58 -1.78 -9.82
CA LYS A 82 3.31 -2.48 -8.55
C LYS A 82 1.85 -2.91 -8.44
N ILE A 83 0.91 -2.02 -8.74
CA ILE A 83 -0.52 -2.32 -8.65
C ILE A 83 -0.89 -3.42 -9.66
N GLU A 84 -0.37 -3.38 -10.88
CA GLU A 84 -0.55 -4.46 -11.86
C GLU A 84 -0.05 -5.80 -11.33
N GLY A 85 1.14 -5.82 -10.75
CA GLY A 85 1.69 -7.02 -10.10
C GLY A 85 0.81 -7.53 -8.96
N PHE A 86 0.28 -6.65 -8.11
CA PHE A 86 -0.61 -7.03 -7.01
C PHE A 86 -1.99 -7.52 -7.49
N LEU A 87 -2.43 -7.09 -8.66
CA LEU A 87 -3.69 -7.52 -9.26
C LEU A 87 -3.58 -8.88 -9.97
N ASP A 88 -2.38 -9.43 -10.18
CA ASP A 88 -2.23 -10.81 -10.66
C ASP A 88 -2.84 -11.78 -9.63
N PRO A 89 -3.80 -12.65 -10.01
CA PRO A 89 -4.37 -13.66 -9.11
C PRO A 89 -3.34 -14.59 -8.46
N ARG A 90 -2.18 -14.77 -9.10
CA ARG A 90 -1.07 -15.59 -8.60
C ARG A 90 -0.14 -14.84 -7.64
N ALA A 91 -0.25 -13.51 -7.56
CA ALA A 91 0.55 -12.74 -6.62
C ALA A 91 0.26 -13.19 -5.18
N PRO A 92 1.29 -13.39 -4.35
CA PRO A 92 1.07 -13.77 -2.96
C PRO A 92 0.31 -12.66 -2.22
N VAL A 93 -0.56 -13.05 -1.29
CA VAL A 93 -1.07 -12.10 -0.30
C VAL A 93 0.08 -11.68 0.61
N LEU A 94 -0.01 -10.49 1.18
CA LEU A 94 0.91 -10.04 2.22
C LEU A 94 0.64 -10.94 3.43
N ALA A 95 1.38 -12.05 3.50
CA ALA A 95 1.24 -13.02 4.57
C ALA A 95 1.49 -12.30 5.89
N GLY A 96 0.48 -12.29 6.77
CA GLY A 96 0.71 -12.04 8.20
C GLY A 96 1.84 -12.96 8.68
N PRO A 97 2.61 -12.54 9.70
CA PRO A 97 3.98 -12.98 9.93
C PRO A 97 4.15 -14.49 9.81
N ASN A 98 4.60 -14.95 8.64
CA ASN A 98 5.20 -16.27 8.52
C ASN A 98 6.58 -16.14 9.15
N ARG A 99 6.83 -16.92 10.20
CA ARG A 99 8.06 -16.99 10.99
C ARG A 99 9.30 -16.74 10.11
N PRO A 100 10.19 -15.79 10.45
CA PRO A 100 11.19 -15.26 9.52
C PRO A 100 12.22 -16.32 9.10
N GLN A 101 12.27 -16.66 7.81
CA GLN A 101 13.51 -17.12 7.18
C GLN A 101 14.25 -15.87 6.72
N VAL A 102 15.15 -15.40 7.56
CA VAL A 102 16.08 -14.31 7.24
C VAL A 102 17.39 -14.99 6.84
N GLU A 103 17.59 -15.17 5.53
CA GLU A 103 18.89 -15.50 4.96
C GLU A 103 19.59 -14.18 4.66
N ILE A 104 20.43 -13.72 5.59
CA ILE A 104 21.27 -12.54 5.39
C ILE A 104 22.53 -13.02 4.68
N SER A 105 22.59 -12.83 3.37
CA SER A 105 23.82 -12.96 2.62
C SER A 105 24.66 -11.68 2.81
N PHE A 106 25.67 -11.76 3.67
CA PHE A 106 26.75 -10.77 3.70
C PHE A 106 27.76 -11.13 2.61
N SER A 107 27.83 -10.32 1.56
CA SER A 107 28.99 -10.29 0.68
C SER A 107 30.13 -9.57 1.41
N ALA A 108 31.05 -10.33 2.00
CA ALA A 108 32.32 -9.81 2.47
C ALA A 108 33.23 -9.57 1.27
N GLY A 109 33.55 -8.30 1.00
CA GLY A 109 34.60 -7.90 0.07
C GLY A 109 35.73 -7.23 0.85
N ALA A 110 36.90 -7.86 0.85
CA ALA A 110 38.23 -7.26 0.85
C ALA A 110 39.27 -8.36 0.61
#